data_AF-A0A962VW87-F1
#
_entry.id   AF-A0A962VW87-F1
#
_cell.length_a   1.000
_cell.length_b   1.000
_cell.length_c   1.000
_cell.angle_alpha   90.00
_cell.angle_beta   90.00
_cell.angle_gamma   90.00
#
_symmetry.space_group_name_H-M   'P 1'
#
loop_
_entity.id
_entity.type
_entity.pdbx_description
1 polymer ?
#
loop_
_entity_poly.entity_id
_entity_poly.type
_entity_poly.pdbx_seq_one_letter_code
_entity_poly.pdbx_strand_id
1 'polypeptide(L)'
;SMGMLISLTVAFVFTPWLTYKVLHRADSPANHPGADAPPLLSQGGENTSTTPPTEERETEDFAHRLFRRVVGPFLRGRQGRPLRWLLGIAVLAMIGGSISLAYFQLVVLKMLPFDNKSEFQVIVDMPEGTTLEQTARVLGELGRYLTTVPEVTDYQAYAGTAAPINFNGLVRQYYLREGANVGDLQVNLVDKKHRHRKSHEIALAVRGPLQEIGAQYDANVKVVEVPPGPPVMAPLVAEVYGLNYPGQIKAAQQVREVFSTTPDIIDVDDTVETPSERLIAHVDRAKAALLGVSQQAVAADLNTALRGEDVSYLHSATAKYPIPLRLELPIADKADRASVLDLRTRSQAGPLVPLSEIVDVETTQRENAIYHKDLLPVVFVFGDMAGRLDSPLYGMFEIFAKLGNLPIAGEPIEQFFVRQPDNPYAYSLKWDGEWQITYETFRDMGIAYGVGMILIYLLVVAQFRSYLVPLII
;
A
#
# COMPACT_ATOMS: atom_id res chain seq x y z
N SER A 1 5.34 -26.05 -12.70
CA SER A 1 5.39 -25.52 -14.08
C SER A 1 4.97 -26.61 -15.06
N MET A 2 3.69 -26.65 -15.43
CA MET A 2 3.19 -27.59 -16.44
C MET A 2 3.74 -27.25 -17.83
N GLY A 3 4.02 -25.96 -18.08
CA GLY A 3 4.64 -25.48 -19.32
C GLY A 3 6.04 -26.06 -19.56
N MET A 4 6.90 -26.14 -18.52
CA MET A 4 8.24 -26.72 -18.68
C MET A 4 8.17 -28.21 -19.02
N LEU A 5 7.32 -28.98 -18.31
CA LEU A 5 7.13 -30.40 -18.59
C LEU A 5 6.60 -30.64 -20.01
N ILE A 6 5.57 -29.89 -20.43
CA ILE A 6 5.03 -29.95 -21.78
C ILE A 6 6.12 -29.58 -22.81
N SER A 7 6.89 -28.52 -22.55
CA SER A 7 7.98 -28.11 -23.45
C SER A 7 9.06 -29.17 -23.58
N LEU A 8 9.39 -29.89 -22.50
CA LEU A 8 10.36 -30.97 -22.50
C LEU A 8 9.83 -32.17 -23.30
N THR A 9 8.55 -32.51 -23.15
CA THR A 9 7.90 -33.55 -23.96
C THR A 9 7.90 -33.17 -25.44
N VAL A 10 7.58 -31.92 -25.78
CA VAL A 10 7.66 -31.41 -27.16
C VAL A 10 9.09 -31.45 -27.68
N ALA A 11 10.08 -31.09 -26.85
CA ALA A 11 11.49 -31.10 -27.21
C ALA A 11 12.02 -32.51 -27.48
N PHE A 12 11.62 -33.52 -26.71
CA PHE A 12 12.14 -34.89 -26.88
C PHE A 12 11.32 -35.76 -27.83
N VAL A 13 10.03 -35.48 -28.03
CA VAL A 13 9.15 -36.30 -28.88
C VAL A 13 8.92 -35.62 -30.22
N PHE A 14 8.42 -34.38 -30.19
CA PHE A 14 7.96 -33.71 -31.39
C PHE A 14 9.10 -33.11 -32.20
N THR A 15 10.12 -32.54 -31.54
CA THR A 15 11.24 -31.90 -32.24
C THR A 15 12.06 -32.90 -33.06
N PRO A 16 12.47 -34.07 -32.56
CA PRO A 16 13.18 -35.06 -33.37
C PRO A 16 12.32 -35.63 -34.51
N TRP A 17 11.02 -35.86 -34.25
CA TRP A 17 10.08 -36.32 -35.26
C TRP A 17 9.87 -35.29 -36.39
N LEU A 18 9.74 -34.01 -36.03
CA LEU A 18 9.56 -32.92 -36.98
C LEU A 18 10.85 -32.68 -37.78
N THR A 19 12.00 -32.66 -37.11
CA THR A 19 13.33 -32.61 -37.75
C THR A 19 13.47 -33.76 -38.74
N TYR A 20 13.18 -34.99 -38.33
CA TYR A 20 13.21 -36.15 -39.21
C TYR A 20 12.27 -35.97 -40.42
N LYS A 21 11.04 -35.48 -40.23
CA LYS A 21 10.05 -35.36 -41.30
C LYS A 21 10.29 -34.20 -42.27
N VAL A 22 10.80 -33.07 -41.77
CA VAL A 22 10.98 -31.83 -42.55
C VAL A 22 12.37 -31.75 -43.17
N LEU A 23 13.41 -32.19 -42.45
CA LEU A 23 14.80 -32.12 -42.91
C LEU A 23 15.27 -33.39 -43.61
N HIS A 24 14.47 -34.47 -43.69
CA HIS A 24 14.83 -35.69 -44.44
C HIS A 24 15.18 -35.46 -45.91
N ARG A 25 14.72 -34.36 -46.51
CA ARG A 25 14.99 -34.02 -47.92
C ARG A 25 16.17 -33.05 -48.10
N ALA A 26 16.78 -32.59 -47.01
CA ALA A 26 17.98 -31.76 -47.05
C ALA A 26 19.27 -32.58 -47.24
N ASP A 27 19.19 -33.93 -47.15
CA ASP A 27 20.25 -34.84 -47.58
C ASP A 27 20.13 -35.12 -49.09
N SER A 28 20.23 -34.07 -49.91
CA SER A 28 20.83 -34.19 -51.23
C SER A 28 22.21 -33.56 -51.11
N PRO A 29 23.31 -34.33 -51.22
CA PRO A 29 24.63 -33.75 -51.15
C PRO A 29 24.77 -32.79 -52.32
N ALA A 30 24.80 -31.50 -52.03
CA ALA A 30 25.29 -30.52 -52.98
C ALA A 30 26.74 -30.93 -53.30
N ASN A 31 26.94 -31.41 -54.52
CA ASN A 31 28.23 -31.75 -55.09
C ASN A 31 29.32 -30.73 -54.72
N HIS A 32 30.25 -31.13 -53.87
CA HIS A 32 31.67 -30.85 -54.13
C HIS A 32 32.15 -31.92 -55.12
N PRO A 33 32.77 -31.56 -56.26
CA PRO A 33 33.17 -32.54 -57.26
C PRO A 33 34.43 -33.28 -56.81
N GLY A 34 34.33 -34.61 -56.74
CA GLY A 34 35.49 -35.50 -56.77
C GLY A 34 35.68 -36.33 -55.51
N ALA A 35 35.09 -37.52 -55.49
CA ALA A 35 35.71 -38.71 -54.89
C ALA A 35 34.93 -39.95 -55.35
N ASP A 36 35.44 -40.60 -56.39
CA ASP A 36 35.03 -41.93 -56.80
C ASP A 36 35.26 -42.93 -55.66
N ALA A 37 34.24 -43.71 -55.34
CA ALA A 37 34.41 -44.95 -54.60
C ALA A 37 34.94 -46.03 -55.55
N PRO A 38 35.81 -46.94 -55.06
CA PRO A 38 35.76 -48.32 -55.54
C PRO A 38 35.58 -49.35 -54.39
N PRO A 39 35.24 -50.60 -54.74
CA PRO A 39 34.43 -51.48 -53.90
C PRO A 39 35.24 -52.46 -53.03
N LEU A 40 34.51 -53.14 -52.13
CA LEU A 40 34.96 -54.23 -51.28
C LEU A 40 35.46 -55.46 -52.09
N LEU A 41 36.70 -55.92 -51.82
CA LEU A 41 37.08 -57.26 -51.32
C LEU A 41 38.53 -57.67 -51.69
N SER A 42 39.20 -58.25 -50.68
CA SER A 42 40.25 -59.30 -50.74
C SER A 42 41.75 -58.94 -50.66
N GLN A 43 42.39 -59.65 -49.71
CA GLN A 43 43.78 -60.14 -49.61
C GLN A 43 44.97 -59.18 -49.38
N GLY A 44 45.56 -59.32 -48.18
CA GLY A 44 46.97 -59.68 -47.98
C GLY A 44 48.08 -58.67 -48.35
N GLY A 45 48.87 -58.27 -47.35
CA GLY A 45 50.23 -57.75 -47.57
C GLY A 45 50.67 -56.63 -46.62
N GLU A 46 51.70 -56.90 -45.83
CA GLU A 46 52.45 -55.93 -45.03
C GLU A 46 53.06 -54.80 -45.89
N ASN A 47 53.03 -53.56 -45.38
CA ASN A 47 54.24 -52.76 -45.08
C ASN A 47 53.93 -51.25 -44.86
N THR A 48 54.41 -50.79 -43.71
CA THR A 48 54.94 -49.46 -43.35
C THR A 48 54.88 -48.32 -44.38
N SER A 49 54.16 -47.23 -44.05
CA SER A 49 54.67 -45.85 -44.23
C SER A 49 53.89 -44.83 -43.41
N THR A 50 54.67 -43.99 -42.73
CA THR A 50 54.33 -42.81 -41.94
C THR A 50 53.70 -41.72 -42.82
N THR A 51 52.49 -41.30 -42.50
CA THR A 51 51.88 -40.06 -43.01
C THR A 51 51.26 -39.30 -41.83
N PRO A 52 51.53 -38.00 -41.63
CA PRO A 52 50.95 -37.23 -40.54
C PRO A 52 49.44 -37.04 -40.77
N PRO A 53 48.62 -36.85 -39.72
CA PRO A 53 47.19 -36.61 -39.92
C PRO A 53 47.00 -35.25 -40.58
N THR A 54 46.39 -35.26 -41.75
CA THR A 54 45.95 -34.08 -42.49
C THR A 54 44.92 -33.34 -41.63
N GLU A 55 45.31 -32.17 -41.12
CA GLU A 55 44.38 -31.23 -40.48
C GLU A 55 43.32 -30.81 -41.50
N GLU A 56 42.08 -31.24 -41.29
CA GLU A 56 40.91 -30.65 -41.91
C GLU A 56 40.87 -29.17 -41.49
N ARG A 57 41.30 -28.28 -42.39
CA ARG A 57 41.10 -26.84 -42.26
C ARG A 57 39.63 -26.54 -42.51
N GLU A 58 38.80 -26.77 -41.50
CA GLU A 58 37.53 -26.08 -41.36
C GLU A 58 37.83 -24.58 -41.40
N THR A 59 37.22 -23.85 -42.33
CA THR A 59 37.24 -22.38 -42.37
C THR A 59 36.84 -21.85 -40.99
N GLU A 60 37.80 -21.35 -40.22
CA GLU A 60 37.50 -20.85 -38.87
C GLU A 60 36.53 -19.65 -38.96
N ASP A 61 35.26 -19.91 -38.68
CA ASP A 61 34.26 -18.89 -38.46
C ASP A 61 34.79 -17.84 -37.47
N PHE A 62 34.46 -16.57 -37.70
CA PHE A 62 34.90 -15.47 -36.83
C PHE A 62 34.62 -15.74 -35.35
N ALA A 63 33.49 -16.38 -35.05
CA ALA A 63 33.11 -16.82 -33.71
C ALA A 63 34.13 -17.80 -33.10
N HIS A 64 34.65 -18.75 -33.88
CA HIS A 64 35.66 -19.71 -33.44
C HIS A 64 37.00 -19.03 -33.13
N ARG A 65 37.42 -18.08 -33.97
CA ARG A 65 38.63 -17.28 -33.75
C ARG A 65 38.51 -16.40 -32.50
N LEU A 66 37.37 -15.75 -32.31
CA LEU A 66 37.08 -14.94 -31.14
C LEU A 66 37.07 -15.80 -29.87
N PHE A 67 36.41 -16.97 -29.91
CA PHE A 67 36.38 -17.92 -28.80
C PHE A 67 37.79 -18.38 -28.41
N ARG A 68 38.61 -18.81 -29.39
CA ARG A 68 40.00 -19.21 -29.14
C ARG A 68 40.84 -18.07 -28.58
N ARG A 69 40.64 -16.83 -29.02
CA ARG A 69 41.37 -15.67 -28.53
C ARG A 69 41.00 -15.29 -27.09
N VAL A 70 39.71 -15.38 -26.74
CA VAL A 70 39.20 -15.00 -25.41
C VAL A 70 39.38 -16.12 -24.39
N VAL A 71 39.02 -17.36 -24.74
CA VAL A 71 39.02 -18.51 -23.82
C VAL A 71 40.36 -19.25 -23.81
N GLY A 72 41.07 -19.29 -24.94
CA GLY A 72 42.33 -20.00 -25.09
C GLY A 72 43.40 -19.66 -24.03
N PRO A 73 43.59 -18.39 -23.62
CA PRO A 73 44.51 -18.03 -22.55
C PRO A 73 44.22 -18.69 -21.19
N PHE A 74 42.95 -18.97 -20.88
CA PHE A 74 42.54 -19.62 -19.63
C PHE A 74 42.75 -21.14 -19.65
N LEU A 75 42.80 -21.75 -20.84
CA LEU A 75 42.93 -23.20 -21.04
C LEU A 75 44.38 -23.70 -21.13
N ARG A 76 45.39 -22.81 -21.13
CA ARG A 76 46.82 -23.15 -21.19
C ARG A 76 47.39 -23.72 -19.87
N GLY A 77 46.79 -24.81 -19.37
CA GLY A 77 47.31 -25.61 -18.25
C GLY A 77 47.83 -24.80 -17.04
N ARG A 78 49.11 -24.97 -16.69
CA ARG A 78 49.78 -24.26 -15.58
C ARG A 78 49.99 -22.77 -15.83
N GLN A 79 50.19 -22.35 -17.09
CA GLN A 79 50.42 -20.95 -17.46
C GLN A 79 49.14 -20.10 -17.37
N GLY A 80 47.96 -20.73 -17.51
CA GLY A 80 46.65 -20.08 -17.34
C GLY A 80 46.18 -19.96 -15.88
N ARG A 81 46.93 -20.47 -14.88
CA ARG A 81 46.55 -20.40 -13.47
C ARG A 81 46.38 -18.96 -12.93
N PRO A 82 47.30 -18.00 -13.17
CA PRO A 82 47.11 -16.62 -12.73
C PRO A 82 45.92 -15.94 -13.43
N LEU A 83 45.68 -16.23 -14.71
CA LEU A 83 44.53 -15.69 -15.45
C LEU A 83 43.20 -16.22 -14.91
N ARG A 84 43.13 -17.50 -14.52
CA ARG A 84 41.92 -18.06 -13.87
C ARG A 84 41.64 -17.44 -12.50
N TRP A 85 42.68 -17.16 -11.71
CA TRP A 85 42.55 -16.42 -10.45
C TRP A 85 42.11 -14.98 -10.67
N LEU A 86 42.69 -14.30 -11.67
CA LEU A 86 42.26 -12.95 -12.06
C LEU A 86 40.79 -12.93 -12.47
N LEU A 87 40.33 -13.92 -13.24
CA LEU A 87 38.92 -14.07 -13.60
C LEU A 87 38.04 -14.26 -12.37
N GLY A 88 38.42 -15.13 -11.43
CA GLY A 88 37.69 -15.32 -10.18
C GLY A 88 37.58 -14.04 -9.36
N ILE A 89 38.68 -13.29 -9.22
CA ILE A 89 38.70 -11.98 -8.55
C ILE A 89 37.83 -10.97 -9.31
N ALA A 90 37.90 -10.93 -10.64
CA ALA A 90 37.09 -10.03 -11.45
C ALA A 90 35.59 -10.34 -11.32
N VAL A 91 35.20 -11.62 -11.32
CA VAL A 91 33.81 -12.05 -11.09
C VAL A 91 33.36 -11.65 -9.68
N LEU A 92 34.16 -11.92 -8.65
CA LEU A 92 33.86 -11.49 -7.28
C LEU A 92 33.77 -9.97 -7.16
N ALA A 93 34.63 -9.23 -7.85
CA ALA A 93 34.60 -7.77 -7.89
C ALA A 93 33.34 -7.25 -8.62
N MET A 94 32.90 -7.89 -9.70
CA MET A 94 31.65 -7.53 -10.36
C MET A 94 30.42 -7.87 -9.52
N ILE A 95 30.43 -8.99 -8.80
CA ILE A 95 29.37 -9.34 -7.84
C ILE A 95 29.34 -8.31 -6.71
N GLY A 96 30.49 -8.00 -6.10
CA GLY A 96 30.61 -6.97 -5.07
C GLY A 96 30.20 -5.58 -5.58
N GLY A 97 30.58 -5.25 -6.81
CA GLY A 97 30.15 -4.04 -7.50
C GLY A 97 28.62 -3.99 -7.64
N SER A 98 28.00 -5.05 -8.15
CA SER A 98 26.54 -5.16 -8.28
C SER A 98 25.82 -4.98 -6.94
N ILE A 99 26.30 -5.65 -5.88
CA ILE A 99 25.74 -5.51 -4.53
C ILE A 99 25.92 -4.08 -3.99
N SER A 100 27.06 -3.45 -4.28
CA SER A 100 27.35 -2.08 -3.84
C SER A 100 26.41 -1.04 -4.44
N LEU A 101 25.83 -1.27 -5.63
CA LEU A 101 24.83 -0.37 -6.22
C LEU A 101 23.60 -0.20 -5.32
N ALA A 102 23.16 -1.27 -4.64
CA ALA A 102 22.07 -1.19 -3.68
C ALA A 102 22.48 -0.47 -2.39
N TYR A 103 23.70 -0.71 -1.91
CA TYR A 103 24.25 -0.06 -0.72
C TYR A 103 24.38 1.46 -0.89
N PHE A 104 24.88 1.92 -2.04
CA PHE A 104 24.98 3.33 -2.38
C PHE A 104 23.65 3.95 -2.87
N GLN A 105 22.54 3.22 -2.78
CA GLN A 105 21.21 3.67 -3.20
C GLN A 105 21.14 4.14 -4.67
N LEU A 106 22.00 3.57 -5.53
CA LEU A 106 21.91 3.74 -6.99
C LEU A 106 20.78 2.88 -7.58
N VAL A 107 20.46 1.78 -6.89
CA VAL A 107 19.28 0.96 -7.13
C VAL A 107 18.43 0.98 -5.87
N VAL A 108 17.26 1.60 -5.95
CA VAL A 108 16.30 1.68 -4.84
C VAL A 108 15.61 0.33 -4.68
N LEU A 109 15.58 -0.18 -3.44
CA LEU A 109 14.82 -1.38 -3.11
C LEU A 109 13.35 -1.01 -2.95
N LYS A 110 12.48 -1.60 -3.77
CA LYS A 110 11.02 -1.43 -3.70
C LYS A 110 10.34 -2.77 -3.93
N MET A 111 9.24 -3.03 -3.23
CA MET A 111 8.50 -4.31 -3.34
C MET A 111 7.88 -4.46 -4.73
N LEU A 112 7.18 -3.43 -5.20
CA LEU A 112 6.48 -3.43 -6.49
C LEU A 112 6.61 -2.06 -7.18
N PRO A 113 6.74 -2.03 -8.51
CA PRO A 113 6.72 -0.77 -9.24
C PRO A 113 5.33 -0.13 -9.16
N PHE A 114 5.26 1.20 -9.23
CA PHE A 114 3.99 1.90 -9.33
C PHE A 114 3.22 1.50 -10.57
N ASP A 115 1.91 1.33 -10.41
CA ASP A 115 1.00 1.10 -11.53
C ASP A 115 0.60 2.42 -12.19
N ASN A 116 0.19 2.36 -13.45
CA ASN A 116 -0.36 3.51 -14.17
C ASN A 116 -1.88 3.39 -14.24
N LYS A 117 -2.56 3.97 -13.26
CA LYS A 117 -4.02 3.89 -13.10
C LYS A 117 -4.74 5.03 -13.81
N SER A 118 -6.05 4.89 -13.97
CA SER A 118 -6.92 5.92 -14.57
C SER A 118 -7.61 6.79 -13.54
N GLU A 119 -7.29 6.62 -12.25
CA GLU A 119 -7.97 7.33 -11.15
C GLU A 119 -7.04 7.47 -9.94
N PHE A 120 -7.36 8.45 -9.10
CA PHE A 120 -6.86 8.59 -7.73
C PHE A 120 -7.96 9.24 -6.86
N GLN A 121 -7.78 9.21 -5.55
CA GLN A 121 -8.70 9.81 -4.59
C GLN A 121 -8.04 10.96 -3.84
N VAL A 122 -8.82 11.97 -3.46
CA VAL A 122 -8.40 13.00 -2.53
C VAL A 122 -9.28 12.90 -1.30
N ILE A 123 -8.68 12.48 -0.19
CA ILE A 123 -9.36 12.30 1.08
C ILE A 123 -9.19 13.58 1.90
N VAL A 124 -10.29 14.09 2.43
CA VAL A 124 -10.31 15.33 3.21
C VAL A 124 -10.84 15.04 4.60
N ASP A 125 -10.05 15.39 5.61
CA ASP A 125 -10.45 15.36 7.02
C ASP A 125 -10.40 16.78 7.57
N MET A 126 -11.57 17.31 7.94
CA MET A 126 -11.71 18.57 8.65
C MET A 126 -11.67 18.32 10.17
N PRO A 127 -11.30 19.33 10.98
CA PRO A 127 -11.39 19.22 12.43
C PRO A 127 -12.81 18.88 12.88
N GLU A 128 -12.93 18.04 13.90
CA GLU A 128 -14.19 17.62 14.49
C GLU A 128 -15.00 18.83 14.97
N GLY A 129 -16.30 18.84 14.66
CA GLY A 129 -17.18 19.98 14.90
C GLY A 129 -17.35 20.90 13.69
N THR A 130 -16.56 20.72 12.62
CA THR A 130 -16.77 21.40 11.34
C THR A 130 -18.13 21.03 10.73
N THR A 131 -18.84 22.02 10.17
CA THR A 131 -20.15 21.80 9.53
C THR A 131 -20.00 21.21 8.13
N LEU A 132 -21.06 20.54 7.67
CA LEU A 132 -21.08 19.89 6.36
C LEU A 132 -20.89 20.90 5.21
N GLU A 133 -21.43 22.10 5.35
CA GLU A 133 -21.32 23.18 4.38
C GLU A 133 -19.88 23.66 4.23
N GLN A 134 -19.14 23.73 5.34
CA GLN A 134 -17.73 24.11 5.32
C GLN A 134 -16.88 23.02 4.66
N THR A 135 -17.14 21.74 4.95
CA THR A 135 -16.51 20.61 4.26
C THR A 135 -16.83 20.62 2.75
N ALA A 136 -18.09 20.84 2.39
CA ALA A 136 -18.52 20.95 0.99
C ALA A 136 -17.84 22.13 0.27
N ARG A 137 -17.63 23.26 0.97
CA ARG A 137 -16.87 24.39 0.45
C ARG A 137 -15.43 24.00 0.15
N VAL A 138 -14.74 23.33 1.07
CA VAL A 138 -13.35 22.86 0.85
C VAL A 138 -13.28 21.92 -0.35
N LEU A 139 -14.18 20.94 -0.45
CA LEU A 139 -14.26 20.03 -1.59
C LEU A 139 -14.50 20.79 -2.92
N GLY A 140 -15.32 21.84 -2.89
CA GLY A 140 -15.54 22.72 -4.06
C GLY A 140 -14.28 23.46 -4.50
N GLU A 141 -13.51 24.00 -3.55
CA GLU A 141 -12.25 24.70 -3.83
C GLU A 141 -11.17 23.75 -4.38
N LEU A 142 -11.04 22.55 -3.80
CA LEU A 142 -10.15 21.48 -4.29
C LEU A 142 -10.56 21.02 -5.69
N GLY A 143 -11.85 20.75 -5.91
CA GLY A 143 -12.40 20.37 -7.21
C GLY A 143 -12.15 21.41 -8.29
N ARG A 144 -12.33 22.70 -7.97
CA ARG A 144 -12.04 23.81 -8.89
C ARG A 144 -10.57 23.84 -9.30
N TYR A 145 -9.64 23.59 -8.38
CA TYR A 145 -8.23 23.42 -8.74
C TYR A 145 -8.01 22.20 -9.66
N LEU A 146 -8.62 21.06 -9.36
CA LEU A 146 -8.49 19.85 -10.19
C LEU A 146 -8.96 20.07 -11.64
N THR A 147 -9.96 20.92 -11.89
CA THR A 147 -10.37 21.27 -13.27
C THR A 147 -9.30 21.99 -14.09
N THR A 148 -8.28 22.57 -13.43
CA THR A 148 -7.16 23.23 -14.11
C THR A 148 -6.07 22.25 -14.56
N VAL A 149 -6.12 21.00 -14.07
CA VAL A 149 -5.15 19.95 -14.39
C VAL A 149 -5.57 19.27 -15.70
N PRO A 150 -4.76 19.33 -16.77
CA PRO A 150 -5.18 18.89 -18.11
C PRO A 150 -5.39 17.38 -18.21
N GLU A 151 -4.77 16.59 -17.33
CA GLU A 151 -4.95 15.13 -17.31
C GLU A 151 -6.22 14.68 -16.58
N VAL A 152 -6.95 15.57 -15.90
CA VAL A 152 -8.21 15.25 -15.20
C VAL A 152 -9.39 15.35 -16.17
N THR A 153 -10.21 14.29 -16.27
CA THR A 153 -11.43 14.30 -17.09
C THR A 153 -12.62 14.86 -16.31
N ASP A 154 -12.81 14.34 -15.11
CA ASP A 154 -13.95 14.61 -14.25
C ASP A 154 -13.61 14.23 -12.81
N TYR A 155 -14.37 14.80 -11.88
CA TYR A 155 -14.29 14.46 -10.46
C TYR A 155 -15.69 14.40 -9.87
N GLN A 156 -15.84 13.62 -8.80
CA GLN A 156 -17.05 13.58 -7.99
C GLN A 156 -16.70 13.93 -6.54
N ALA A 157 -17.46 14.85 -5.95
CA ALA A 157 -17.29 15.28 -4.56
C ALA A 157 -18.37 14.66 -3.68
N TYR A 158 -17.95 14.07 -2.57
CA TYR A 158 -18.80 13.49 -1.55
C TYR A 158 -18.52 14.21 -0.23
N ALA A 159 -19.44 15.07 0.18
CA ALA A 159 -19.36 15.81 1.44
C ALA A 159 -20.09 15.02 2.53
N GLY A 160 -19.38 14.74 3.61
CA GLY A 160 -19.86 14.02 4.79
C GLY A 160 -20.18 12.53 4.59
N THR A 161 -19.80 11.98 3.45
CA THR A 161 -19.96 10.57 3.10
C THR A 161 -18.82 10.15 2.17
N ALA A 162 -18.59 8.84 2.07
CA ALA A 162 -17.55 8.28 1.22
C ALA A 162 -17.97 8.18 -0.25
N ALA A 163 -16.98 8.15 -1.15
CA ALA A 163 -17.22 7.77 -2.54
C ALA A 163 -17.64 6.29 -2.64
N PRO A 164 -18.31 5.88 -3.75
CA PRO A 164 -18.63 4.48 -4.02
C PRO A 164 -17.41 3.56 -3.86
N ILE A 165 -17.64 2.37 -3.32
CA ILE A 165 -16.58 1.43 -2.95
C ILE A 165 -15.77 1.03 -4.19
N ASN A 166 -14.54 1.53 -4.29
CA ASN A 166 -13.50 1.04 -5.20
C ASN A 166 -12.50 0.14 -4.43
N PHE A 167 -11.46 -0.32 -5.12
CA PHE A 167 -10.44 -1.17 -4.50
C PHE A 167 -9.78 -0.48 -3.29
N ASN A 168 -9.43 0.80 -3.42
CA ASN A 168 -8.81 1.55 -2.33
C ASN A 168 -9.74 1.69 -1.11
N GLY A 169 -11.00 2.02 -1.35
CA GLY A 169 -12.03 2.12 -0.32
C GLY A 169 -12.29 0.80 0.40
N LEU A 170 -12.22 -0.35 -0.28
CA LEU A 170 -12.33 -1.67 0.35
C LEU A 170 -11.16 -1.96 1.31
N VAL A 171 -9.97 -1.56 0.90
CA VAL A 171 -8.70 -1.85 1.59
C VAL A 171 -8.51 -0.97 2.80
N ARG A 172 -8.69 0.34 2.62
CA ARG A 172 -8.54 1.36 3.66
C ARG A 172 -9.85 1.61 4.44
N GLN A 173 -10.89 0.87 4.09
CA GLN A 173 -12.23 0.95 4.68
C GLN A 173 -12.85 2.36 4.62
N TYR A 174 -12.52 3.14 3.59
CA TYR A 174 -13.05 4.51 3.44
C TYR A 174 -14.57 4.56 3.34
N TYR A 175 -15.23 3.47 2.96
CA TYR A 175 -16.69 3.36 2.97
C TYR A 175 -17.32 3.48 4.37
N LEU A 176 -16.51 3.40 5.45
CA LEU A 176 -16.96 3.64 6.83
C LEU A 176 -16.92 5.13 7.22
N ARG A 177 -16.37 6.00 6.37
CA ARG A 177 -16.26 7.44 6.65
C ARG A 177 -17.61 8.11 6.47
N GLU A 178 -18.18 8.59 7.57
CA GLU A 178 -19.44 9.31 7.62
C GLU A 178 -19.37 10.38 8.72
N GLY A 179 -19.79 11.61 8.40
CA GLY A 179 -19.78 12.71 9.37
C GLY A 179 -19.57 14.06 8.71
N ALA A 180 -20.02 15.15 9.33
CA ALA A 180 -19.98 16.49 8.73
C ALA A 180 -18.56 16.97 8.38
N ASN A 181 -17.54 16.46 9.06
CA ASN A 181 -16.14 16.86 8.94
C ASN A 181 -15.32 15.99 7.96
N VAL A 182 -15.90 14.98 7.31
CA VAL A 182 -15.17 14.14 6.35
C VAL A 182 -15.60 14.42 4.92
N GLY A 183 -14.67 14.31 3.97
CA GLY A 183 -14.92 14.46 2.55
C GLY A 183 -14.09 13.50 1.71
N ASP A 184 -14.61 13.21 0.51
CA ASP A 184 -13.96 12.35 -0.49
C ASP A 184 -14.16 12.96 -1.88
N LEU A 185 -13.07 13.02 -2.65
CA LEU A 185 -13.05 13.42 -4.05
C LEU A 185 -12.50 12.27 -4.89
N GLN A 186 -13.38 11.64 -5.67
CA GLN A 186 -12.98 10.67 -6.68
C GLN A 186 -12.54 11.43 -7.94
N VAL A 187 -11.32 11.23 -8.40
CA VAL A 187 -10.74 11.94 -9.55
C VAL A 187 -10.39 10.96 -10.66
N ASN A 188 -10.96 11.19 -11.85
CA ASN A 188 -10.71 10.39 -13.04
C ASN A 188 -9.71 11.08 -13.97
N LEU A 189 -8.79 10.30 -14.52
CA LEU A 189 -7.76 10.75 -15.43
C LEU A 189 -8.07 10.34 -16.87
N VAL A 190 -7.59 11.15 -17.82
CA VAL A 190 -7.63 10.80 -19.25
C VAL A 190 -6.92 9.47 -19.49
N ASP A 191 -7.37 8.72 -20.52
CA ASP A 191 -6.75 7.45 -20.89
C ASP A 191 -5.24 7.63 -21.11
N LYS A 192 -4.45 6.63 -20.70
CA LYS A 192 -2.98 6.65 -20.77
C LYS A 192 -2.41 6.95 -22.16
N LYS A 193 -3.18 6.78 -23.24
CA LYS A 193 -2.77 7.14 -24.61
C LYS A 193 -2.84 8.64 -24.89
N HIS A 194 -3.63 9.38 -24.11
CA HIS A 194 -3.87 10.83 -24.27
C HIS A 194 -3.09 11.67 -23.25
N ARG A 195 -2.25 11.05 -22.41
CA ARG A 195 -1.37 11.72 -21.47
C ARG A 195 0.03 11.14 -21.52
N HIS A 196 1.03 11.99 -21.33
CA HIS A 196 2.43 11.56 -21.27
C HIS A 196 2.85 11.15 -19.86
N ARG A 197 2.34 11.84 -18.84
CA ARG A 197 2.64 11.58 -17.43
C ARG A 197 1.89 10.35 -16.92
N LYS A 198 2.54 9.58 -16.05
CA LYS A 198 1.91 8.45 -15.34
C LYS A 198 1.00 8.96 -14.22
N SER A 199 0.06 8.13 -13.75
CA SER A 199 -0.86 8.51 -12.66
C SER A 199 -0.13 9.03 -11.43
N HIS A 200 0.94 8.34 -11.03
CA HIS A 200 1.76 8.71 -9.88
C HIS A 200 2.44 10.07 -10.02
N GLU A 201 2.96 10.39 -11.20
CA GLU A 201 3.54 11.72 -11.47
C GLU A 201 2.48 12.83 -11.41
N ILE A 202 1.23 12.51 -11.78
CA ILE A 202 0.09 13.45 -11.70
C ILE A 202 -0.32 13.65 -10.25
N ALA A 203 -0.52 12.57 -9.50
CA ALA A 203 -0.83 12.58 -8.08
C ALA A 203 0.20 13.39 -7.27
N LEU A 204 1.49 13.15 -7.49
CA LEU A 204 2.57 13.90 -6.86
C LEU A 204 2.51 15.41 -7.13
N ALA A 205 2.19 15.81 -8.36
CA ALA A 205 2.16 17.23 -8.71
C ALA A 205 0.93 17.96 -8.18
N VAL A 206 -0.22 17.28 -8.07
CA VAL A 206 -1.43 17.89 -7.51
C VAL A 206 -1.41 17.93 -5.98
N ARG A 207 -0.65 17.03 -5.34
CA ARG A 207 -0.58 16.91 -3.87
C ARG A 207 -0.24 18.22 -3.17
N GLY A 208 0.86 18.87 -3.52
CA GLY A 208 1.29 20.13 -2.88
C GLY A 208 0.21 21.24 -2.98
N PRO A 209 -0.27 21.58 -4.19
CA PRO A 209 -1.33 22.57 -4.35
C PRO A 209 -2.65 22.22 -3.63
N LEU A 210 -3.06 20.94 -3.63
CA LEU A 210 -4.26 20.51 -2.91
C LEU A 210 -4.10 20.64 -1.38
N GLN A 211 -2.93 20.29 -0.85
CA GLN A 211 -2.59 20.47 0.57
C GLN A 211 -2.55 21.95 0.95
N GLU A 212 -2.02 22.83 0.08
CA GLU A 212 -2.01 24.28 0.31
C GLU A 212 -3.42 24.87 0.37
N ILE A 213 -4.34 24.40 -0.50
CA ILE A 213 -5.75 24.78 -0.44
C ILE A 213 -6.39 24.26 0.85
N GLY A 214 -6.15 23.00 1.21
CA GLY A 214 -6.67 22.39 2.45
C GLY A 214 -6.23 23.12 3.70
N ALA A 215 -4.94 23.48 3.79
CA ALA A 215 -4.35 24.17 4.93
C ALA A 215 -5.00 25.54 5.22
N GLN A 216 -5.55 26.23 4.20
CA GLN A 216 -6.29 27.48 4.40
C GLN A 216 -7.57 27.29 5.23
N TYR A 217 -8.06 26.06 5.33
CA TYR A 217 -9.29 25.68 6.03
C TYR A 217 -9.04 24.72 7.19
N ASP A 218 -7.78 24.54 7.60
CA ASP A 218 -7.36 23.56 8.62
C ASP A 218 -7.72 22.11 8.25
N ALA A 219 -7.82 21.81 6.95
CA ALA A 219 -8.17 20.50 6.43
C ALA A 219 -6.91 19.64 6.21
N ASN A 220 -6.90 18.42 6.72
CA ASN A 220 -5.91 17.42 6.35
C ASN A 220 -6.31 16.77 5.02
N VAL A 221 -5.63 17.17 3.94
CA VAL A 221 -5.87 16.71 2.57
C VAL A 221 -4.79 15.70 2.16
N LYS A 222 -5.22 14.49 1.80
CA LYS A 222 -4.35 13.38 1.41
C LYS A 222 -4.65 12.94 -0.01
N VAL A 223 -3.63 12.71 -0.82
CA VAL A 223 -3.79 12.15 -2.17
C VAL A 223 -3.51 10.67 -2.12
N VAL A 224 -4.51 9.86 -2.42
CA VAL A 224 -4.45 8.41 -2.27
C VAL A 224 -4.52 7.73 -3.63
N GLU A 225 -3.48 6.95 -3.92
CA GLU A 225 -3.37 6.14 -5.12
C GLU A 225 -3.73 4.68 -4.84
N VAL A 226 -4.18 3.98 -5.88
CA VAL A 226 -4.43 2.53 -5.79
C VAL A 226 -3.09 1.80 -5.70
N PRO A 227 -2.82 1.02 -4.63
CA PRO A 227 -1.55 0.34 -4.47
C PRO A 227 -1.35 -0.74 -5.54
N PRO A 228 -0.10 -0.97 -6.02
CA PRO A 228 0.20 -2.03 -6.99
C PRO A 228 0.23 -3.43 -6.38
N GLY A 229 0.21 -3.53 -5.05
CA GLY A 229 0.43 -4.76 -4.28
C GLY A 229 -0.72 -5.15 -3.37
N PRO A 230 -0.42 -6.04 -2.40
CA PRO A 230 -1.37 -6.42 -1.38
C PRO A 230 -1.91 -5.19 -0.63
N PRO A 231 -3.17 -5.24 -0.20
CA PRO A 231 -3.85 -4.12 0.39
C PRO A 231 -3.29 -3.75 1.78
N VAL A 232 -2.93 -2.48 1.99
CA VAL A 232 -2.50 -1.93 3.29
C VAL A 232 -3.21 -0.60 3.57
N MET A 233 -3.37 -0.26 4.86
CA MET A 233 -4.04 0.99 5.30
C MET A 233 -3.30 2.25 4.83
N ALA A 234 -1.98 2.25 4.99
CA ALA A 234 -1.06 3.25 4.45
C ALA A 234 0.31 2.60 4.23
N PRO A 235 1.18 3.20 3.41
CA PRO A 235 2.52 2.66 3.18
C PRO A 235 3.37 2.59 4.47
N LEU A 236 3.28 3.63 5.31
CA LEU A 236 3.84 3.67 6.66
C LEU A 236 2.71 3.68 7.70
N VAL A 237 2.76 2.75 8.64
CA VAL A 237 1.85 2.70 9.77
C VAL A 237 2.65 2.46 11.05
N ALA A 238 2.46 3.32 12.04
CA ALA A 238 2.91 3.10 13.41
C ALA A 238 1.69 2.90 14.31
N GLU A 239 1.59 1.73 14.92
CA GLU A 239 0.57 1.37 15.89
C GLU A 239 1.10 1.69 17.29
N VAL A 240 0.49 2.68 17.96
CA VAL A 240 0.88 3.11 19.30
C VAL A 240 -0.02 2.45 20.32
N TYR A 241 0.59 1.67 21.21
CA TYR A 241 -0.04 0.99 22.33
C TYR A 241 0.41 1.60 23.65
N GLY A 242 -0.35 1.40 24.73
CA GLY A 242 0.02 1.87 26.05
C GLY A 242 -1.05 1.76 27.13
N LEU A 243 -0.69 2.17 28.34
CA LEU A 243 -1.47 1.92 29.57
C LEU A 243 -2.87 2.56 29.58
N ASN A 244 -2.98 3.78 29.05
CA ASN A 244 -4.23 4.53 29.00
C ASN A 244 -4.29 5.39 27.73
N TYR A 245 -5.51 5.63 27.26
CA TYR A 245 -5.75 6.31 25.99
C TYR A 245 -5.24 7.78 25.96
N PRO A 246 -5.38 8.61 27.01
CA PRO A 246 -4.80 9.96 27.01
C PRO A 246 -3.27 9.97 26.88
N GLY A 247 -2.59 9.00 27.48
CA GLY A 247 -1.15 8.83 27.31
C GLY A 247 -0.77 8.29 25.94
N GLN A 248 -1.57 7.37 25.37
CA GLN A 248 -1.39 6.89 24.00
C GLN A 248 -1.51 8.04 23.00
N ILE A 249 -2.48 8.95 23.17
CA ILE A 249 -2.63 10.17 22.35
C ILE A 249 -1.35 11.01 22.40
N LYS A 250 -0.83 11.28 23.61
CA LYS A 250 0.40 12.08 23.75
C LYS A 250 1.59 11.41 23.06
N ALA A 251 1.73 10.09 23.22
CA ALA A 251 2.78 9.33 22.56
C ALA A 251 2.62 9.36 21.03
N ALA A 252 1.41 9.19 20.52
CA ALA A 252 1.10 9.24 19.09
C ALA A 252 1.35 10.63 18.49
N GLN A 253 1.03 11.71 19.20
CA GLN A 253 1.33 13.08 18.77
C GLN A 253 2.84 13.32 18.65
N GLN A 254 3.65 12.81 19.59
CA GLN A 254 5.11 12.87 19.51
C GLN A 254 5.64 12.04 18.33
N VAL A 255 5.09 10.85 18.10
CA VAL A 255 5.44 10.00 16.94
C VAL A 255 5.08 10.72 15.63
N ARG A 256 3.89 11.31 15.54
CA ARG A 256 3.41 12.09 14.40
C ARG A 256 4.31 13.29 14.10
N GLU A 257 4.83 13.97 15.12
CA GLU A 257 5.79 15.05 14.94
C GLU A 257 7.09 14.55 14.29
N VAL A 258 7.59 13.37 14.68
CA VAL A 258 8.76 12.75 14.04
C VAL A 258 8.45 12.35 12.59
N PHE A 259 7.25 11.83 12.30
CA PHE A 259 6.82 11.58 10.91
C PHE A 259 6.83 12.88 10.10
N SER A 260 6.22 13.94 10.62
CA SER A 260 6.05 15.23 9.92
C SER A 260 7.38 15.97 9.70
N THR A 261 8.36 15.79 10.58
CA THR A 261 9.69 16.41 10.48
C THR A 261 10.70 15.56 9.72
N THR A 262 10.35 14.33 9.34
CA THR A 262 11.23 13.46 8.56
C THR A 262 11.14 13.82 7.07
N PRO A 263 12.27 14.08 6.40
CA PRO A 263 12.28 14.37 4.97
C PRO A 263 11.60 13.28 4.15
N ASP A 264 10.98 13.68 3.04
CA ASP A 264 10.29 12.79 2.09
C ASP A 264 9.05 12.05 2.67
N ILE A 265 8.69 12.26 3.93
CA ILE A 265 7.44 11.75 4.52
C ILE A 265 6.33 12.79 4.34
N ILE A 266 5.18 12.33 3.87
CA ILE A 266 4.06 13.17 3.45
C ILE A 266 2.72 12.51 3.82
N ASP A 267 1.62 13.24 3.64
CA ASP A 267 0.26 12.75 3.95
C ASP A 267 0.17 12.16 5.38
N VAL A 268 0.91 12.79 6.32
CA VAL A 268 0.98 12.36 7.72
C VAL A 268 -0.37 12.60 8.39
N ASP A 269 -0.87 11.56 9.04
CA ASP A 269 -2.18 11.58 9.67
C ASP A 269 -2.21 10.64 10.87
N ASP A 270 -3.24 10.73 11.68
CA ASP A 270 -3.45 9.85 12.81
C ASP A 270 -4.93 9.70 13.14
N THR A 271 -5.26 8.71 13.95
CA THR A 271 -6.66 8.44 14.34
C THR A 271 -7.10 9.24 15.57
N VAL A 272 -6.34 10.23 16.05
CA VAL A 272 -6.74 11.04 17.20
C VAL A 272 -7.65 12.16 16.74
N GLU A 273 -8.90 12.10 17.17
CA GLU A 273 -9.90 13.14 16.93
C GLU A 273 -9.54 14.45 17.66
N THR A 274 -9.79 15.58 16.99
CA THR A 274 -9.65 16.93 17.54
C THR A 274 -10.69 17.16 18.64
N PRO A 275 -10.34 17.87 19.73
CA PRO A 275 -11.31 18.29 20.73
C PRO A 275 -12.51 19.03 20.13
N SER A 276 -13.71 18.44 20.26
CA SER A 276 -14.98 19.06 19.87
C SER A 276 -15.86 19.30 21.09
N GLU A 277 -16.65 20.37 21.08
CA GLU A 277 -17.64 20.62 22.12
C GLU A 277 -18.81 19.62 22.07
N ARG A 278 -19.31 19.26 23.26
CA ARG A 278 -20.53 18.49 23.48
C ARG A 278 -21.40 19.23 24.47
N LEU A 279 -22.67 19.42 24.13
CA LEU A 279 -23.65 20.00 25.04
C LEU A 279 -24.43 18.86 25.72
N ILE A 280 -24.49 18.87 27.05
CA ILE A 280 -25.25 17.90 27.84
C ILE A 280 -26.40 18.63 28.52
N ALA A 281 -27.63 18.22 28.24
CA ALA A 281 -28.84 18.71 28.90
C ALA A 281 -29.06 17.96 30.23
N HIS A 282 -28.74 18.60 31.34
CA HIS A 282 -28.95 18.10 32.69
C HIS A 282 -30.32 18.50 33.20
N VAL A 283 -31.21 17.52 33.40
CA VAL A 283 -32.54 17.78 33.97
C VAL A 283 -32.43 17.90 35.48
N ASP A 284 -32.83 19.03 36.05
CA ASP A 284 -33.03 19.18 37.50
C ASP A 284 -34.22 18.31 37.91
N ARG A 285 -33.90 17.14 38.47
CA ARG A 285 -34.88 16.14 38.87
C ARG A 285 -35.81 16.65 39.96
N ALA A 286 -35.33 17.48 40.87
CA ALA A 286 -36.13 17.99 41.97
C ALA A 286 -37.13 19.04 41.45
N LYS A 287 -36.68 19.97 40.61
CA LYS A 287 -37.54 21.00 40.03
C LYS A 287 -38.54 20.42 39.03
N ALA A 288 -38.12 19.47 38.19
CA ALA A 288 -39.00 18.73 37.29
C ALA A 288 -40.10 17.97 38.06
N ALA A 289 -39.76 17.30 39.16
CA ALA A 289 -40.73 16.58 39.99
C ALA A 289 -41.74 17.51 40.66
N LEU A 290 -41.30 18.67 41.17
CA LEU A 290 -42.19 19.69 41.75
C LEU A 290 -43.20 20.23 40.72
N LEU A 291 -42.79 20.35 39.47
CA LEU A 291 -43.63 20.83 38.37
C LEU A 291 -44.44 19.71 37.69
N GLY A 292 -44.28 18.46 38.13
CA GLY A 292 -44.99 17.30 37.57
C GLY A 292 -44.53 16.92 36.16
N VAL A 293 -43.26 17.16 35.82
CA VAL A 293 -42.65 16.82 34.53
C VAL A 293 -41.71 15.62 34.71
N SER A 294 -41.82 14.60 33.85
CA SER A 294 -40.91 13.46 33.88
C SER A 294 -39.65 13.73 33.05
N GLN A 295 -38.50 13.19 33.47
CA GLN A 295 -37.26 13.26 32.69
C GLN A 295 -37.41 12.65 31.29
N GLN A 296 -38.25 11.61 31.17
CA GLN A 296 -38.55 10.99 29.88
C GLN A 296 -39.28 11.95 28.94
N ALA A 297 -40.23 12.75 29.44
CA ALA A 297 -40.93 13.75 28.63
C ALA A 297 -39.94 14.81 28.11
N VAL A 298 -39.06 15.31 28.98
CA VAL A 298 -38.01 16.28 28.59
C VAL A 298 -37.09 15.69 27.52
N ALA A 299 -36.60 14.47 27.71
CA ALA A 299 -35.72 13.82 26.74
C ALA A 299 -36.43 13.54 25.41
N ALA A 300 -37.71 13.14 25.44
CA ALA A 300 -38.51 12.94 24.24
C ALA A 300 -38.71 14.26 23.49
N ASP A 301 -39.13 15.32 24.17
CA ASP A 301 -39.35 16.64 23.57
C ASP A 301 -38.08 17.21 22.96
N LEU A 302 -36.93 17.12 23.64
CA LEU A 302 -35.63 17.53 23.09
C LEU A 302 -35.23 16.70 21.86
N ASN A 303 -35.48 15.38 21.88
CA ASN A 303 -35.15 14.50 20.77
C ASN A 303 -36.03 14.81 19.54
N THR A 304 -37.34 14.94 19.75
CA THR A 304 -38.30 15.34 18.71
C THR A 304 -37.97 16.73 18.17
N ALA A 305 -37.58 17.67 19.02
CA ALA A 305 -37.19 19.01 18.59
C ALA A 305 -35.92 19.03 17.72
N LEU A 306 -34.87 18.30 18.12
CA LEU A 306 -33.55 18.37 17.48
C LEU A 306 -33.35 17.36 16.34
N ARG A 307 -33.65 16.07 16.58
CA ARG A 307 -33.48 14.98 15.59
C ARG A 307 -34.72 14.74 14.73
N GLY A 308 -35.87 15.22 15.21
CA GLY A 308 -37.16 14.94 14.61
C GLY A 308 -37.74 13.59 15.03
N GLU A 309 -39.05 13.49 14.96
CA GLU A 309 -39.82 12.28 15.23
C GLU A 309 -40.69 11.92 14.03
N ASP A 310 -40.57 10.69 13.55
CA ASP A 310 -41.41 10.18 12.46
C ASP A 310 -42.78 9.77 13.02
N VAL A 311 -43.74 10.70 12.99
CA VAL A 311 -45.07 10.53 13.59
C VAL A 311 -46.00 9.67 12.75
N SER A 312 -45.74 9.57 11.45
CA SER A 312 -46.51 8.75 10.51
C SER A 312 -45.74 8.57 9.20
N TYR A 313 -46.32 7.84 8.25
CA TYR A 313 -45.78 7.67 6.90
C TYR A 313 -46.82 8.04 5.86
N LEU A 314 -46.40 8.80 4.86
CA LEU A 314 -47.21 9.15 3.70
C LEU A 314 -47.43 7.90 2.85
N HIS A 315 -48.70 7.58 2.59
CA HIS A 315 -49.09 6.49 1.71
C HIS A 315 -49.00 6.96 0.26
N SER A 316 -48.07 6.39 -0.50
CA SER A 316 -47.89 6.69 -1.93
C SER A 316 -47.87 5.40 -2.75
N ALA A 317 -48.65 5.38 -3.82
CA ALA A 317 -48.70 4.24 -4.74
C ALA A 317 -47.42 4.09 -5.60
N THR A 318 -46.60 5.13 -5.67
CA THR A 318 -45.38 5.17 -6.50
C THR A 318 -44.09 5.12 -5.69
N ALA A 319 -44.16 5.30 -4.37
CA ALA A 319 -42.99 5.24 -3.51
C ALA A 319 -42.61 3.79 -3.21
N LYS A 320 -41.39 3.39 -3.56
CA LYS A 320 -40.84 2.07 -3.20
C LYS A 320 -40.61 1.92 -1.70
N TYR A 321 -40.22 3.02 -1.03
CA TYR A 321 -39.93 3.07 0.40
C TYR A 321 -40.92 4.00 1.11
N PRO A 322 -41.29 3.72 2.38
CA PRO A 322 -42.17 4.58 3.17
C PRO A 322 -41.56 5.98 3.31
N ILE A 323 -42.37 7.02 3.06
CA ILE A 323 -41.95 8.42 3.22
C ILE A 323 -42.40 8.89 4.61
N PRO A 324 -41.50 9.17 5.57
CA PRO A 324 -41.91 9.59 6.89
C PRO A 324 -42.49 11.02 6.88
N LEU A 325 -43.52 11.24 7.70
CA LEU A 325 -43.95 12.57 8.14
C LEU A 325 -43.18 12.88 9.42
N ARG A 326 -42.13 13.69 9.31
CA ARG A 326 -41.25 14.04 10.42
C ARG A 326 -41.68 15.35 11.06
N LEU A 327 -41.91 15.31 12.37
CA LEU A 327 -42.11 16.48 13.21
C LEU A 327 -40.78 16.90 13.82
N GLU A 328 -40.37 18.14 13.62
CA GLU A 328 -39.13 18.71 14.19
C GLU A 328 -39.22 20.23 14.27
N LEU A 329 -38.28 20.86 14.99
CA LEU A 329 -38.15 22.32 14.94
C LEU A 329 -37.60 22.78 13.58
N PRO A 330 -37.92 24.00 13.12
CA PRO A 330 -37.21 24.63 12.02
C PRO A 330 -35.70 24.72 12.27
N ILE A 331 -34.88 24.61 11.23
CA ILE A 331 -33.40 24.66 11.34
C ILE A 331 -32.92 25.92 12.08
N ALA A 332 -33.56 27.07 11.85
CA ALA A 332 -33.22 28.32 12.53
C ALA A 332 -33.40 28.24 14.06
N ASP A 333 -34.45 27.57 14.52
CA ASP A 333 -34.76 27.42 15.94
C ASP A 333 -33.88 26.35 16.61
N LYS A 334 -33.34 25.40 15.82
CA LYS A 334 -32.35 24.41 16.30
C LYS A 334 -30.95 25.01 16.50
N ALA A 335 -30.62 26.08 15.78
CA ALA A 335 -29.28 26.68 15.80
C ALA A 335 -29.02 27.47 17.10
N ASP A 336 -30.07 27.97 17.75
CA ASP A 336 -29.96 28.70 19.00
C ASP A 336 -30.41 27.87 20.19
N ARG A 337 -29.52 27.74 21.18
CA ARG A 337 -29.78 27.00 22.42
C ARG A 337 -30.98 27.55 23.19
N ALA A 338 -31.18 28.87 23.20
CA ALA A 338 -32.24 29.50 23.97
C ALA A 338 -33.61 29.15 23.36
N SER A 339 -33.68 29.18 22.02
CA SER A 339 -34.85 28.75 21.25
C SER A 339 -35.26 27.30 21.54
N VAL A 340 -34.29 26.38 21.66
CA VAL A 340 -34.57 24.98 22.04
C VAL A 340 -35.06 24.86 23.49
N LEU A 341 -34.48 25.62 24.43
CA LEU A 341 -34.87 25.59 25.84
C LEU A 341 -36.20 26.30 26.12
N ASP A 342 -36.65 27.18 25.24
CA ASP A 342 -37.98 27.81 25.31
C ASP A 342 -39.13 26.86 24.95
N LEU A 343 -38.80 25.67 24.41
CA LEU A 343 -39.77 24.61 24.18
C LEU A 343 -40.50 24.29 25.49
N ARG A 344 -41.82 24.14 25.40
CA ARG A 344 -42.65 23.84 26.57
C ARG A 344 -43.09 22.39 26.58
N THR A 345 -42.71 21.69 27.63
CA THR A 345 -43.14 20.32 27.90
C THR A 345 -44.42 20.31 28.72
N ARG A 346 -45.28 19.31 28.48
CA ARG A 346 -46.55 19.17 29.21
C ARG A 346 -46.34 18.47 30.54
N SER A 347 -46.76 19.11 31.63
CA SER A 347 -46.76 18.47 32.94
C SER A 347 -47.96 17.53 33.10
N GLN A 348 -47.82 16.54 34.00
CA GLN A 348 -48.89 15.59 34.34
C GLN A 348 -50.15 16.28 34.88
N ALA A 349 -50.00 17.47 35.47
CA ALA A 349 -51.12 18.28 35.96
C ALA A 349 -51.82 19.10 34.86
N GLY A 350 -51.31 19.08 33.61
CA GLY A 350 -51.84 19.82 32.48
C GLY A 350 -51.11 21.11 32.04
N PRO A 351 -50.46 21.91 32.91
CA PRO A 351 -49.78 23.13 32.47
C PRO A 351 -48.53 22.82 31.65
N LEU A 352 -48.16 23.78 30.80
CA LEU A 352 -46.94 23.75 30.00
C LEU A 352 -45.79 24.41 30.77
N VAL A 353 -44.66 23.74 30.86
CA VAL A 353 -43.46 24.19 31.56
C VAL A 353 -42.34 24.37 30.53
N PRO A 354 -41.70 25.54 30.43
CA PRO A 354 -40.54 25.71 29.53
C PRO A 354 -39.36 24.86 30.01
N LEU A 355 -38.61 24.26 29.08
CA LEU A 355 -37.46 23.43 29.41
C LEU A 355 -36.36 24.23 30.12
N SER A 356 -36.21 25.52 29.83
CA SER A 356 -35.29 26.45 30.48
C SER A 356 -35.46 26.55 32.00
N GLU A 357 -36.64 26.19 32.54
CA GLU A 357 -36.86 26.16 33.98
C GLU A 357 -36.36 24.87 34.63
N ILE A 358 -36.18 23.78 33.90
CA ILE A 358 -35.90 22.45 34.47
C ILE A 358 -34.68 21.76 33.86
N VAL A 359 -34.02 22.40 32.88
CA VAL A 359 -32.84 21.88 32.19
C VAL A 359 -31.71 22.90 32.27
N ASP A 360 -30.58 22.46 32.81
CA ASP A 360 -29.30 23.16 32.72
C ASP A 360 -28.48 22.54 31.59
N VAL A 361 -27.78 23.37 30.81
CA VAL A 361 -26.91 22.88 29.73
C VAL A 361 -25.45 23.01 30.15
N GLU A 362 -24.78 21.88 30.32
CA GLU A 362 -23.34 21.81 30.58
C GLU A 362 -22.58 21.65 29.26
N THR A 363 -21.50 22.41 29.09
CA THR A 363 -20.60 22.27 27.95
C THR A 363 -19.44 21.38 28.37
N THR A 364 -19.28 20.24 27.71
CA THR A 364 -18.21 19.27 27.92
C THR A 364 -17.46 19.03 26.61
N GLN A 365 -16.39 18.22 26.66
CA GLN A 365 -15.68 17.77 25.48
C GLN A 365 -16.28 16.45 24.99
N ARG A 366 -16.46 16.30 23.68
CA ARG A 366 -16.84 15.03 23.04
C ARG A 366 -15.74 14.00 23.28
N GLU A 367 -16.17 12.78 23.60
CA GLU A 367 -15.29 11.65 23.80
C GLU A 367 -14.70 11.16 22.47
N ASN A 368 -13.42 10.80 22.48
CA ASN A 368 -12.74 10.31 21.30
C ASN A 368 -13.11 8.86 20.99
N ALA A 369 -13.16 8.50 19.70
CA ALA A 369 -13.26 7.11 19.27
C ALA A 369 -11.99 6.29 19.65
N ILE A 370 -12.19 5.16 20.32
CA ILE A 370 -11.08 4.26 20.71
C ILE A 370 -11.02 3.07 19.75
N TYR A 371 -9.98 3.04 18.92
CA TYR A 371 -9.70 1.91 18.03
C TYR A 371 -9.09 0.75 18.81
N HIS A 372 -9.42 -0.47 18.38
CA HIS A 372 -8.90 -1.70 19.00
C HIS A 372 -8.38 -2.64 17.91
N LYS A 373 -7.23 -3.26 18.17
CA LYS A 373 -6.69 -4.36 17.37
C LYS A 373 -6.38 -5.51 18.32
N ASP A 374 -6.96 -6.68 18.06
CA ASP A 374 -6.85 -7.86 18.93
C ASP A 374 -7.19 -7.57 20.41
N LEU A 375 -8.26 -6.78 20.61
CA LEU A 375 -8.76 -6.29 21.92
C LEU A 375 -7.85 -5.29 22.65
N LEU A 376 -6.71 -4.91 22.08
CA LEU A 376 -5.84 -3.88 22.62
C LEU A 376 -6.19 -2.51 22.04
N PRO A 377 -6.41 -1.47 22.87
CA PRO A 377 -6.57 -0.10 22.39
C PRO A 377 -5.31 0.36 21.65
N VAL A 378 -5.51 0.96 20.48
CA VAL A 378 -4.44 1.39 19.57
C VAL A 378 -4.74 2.76 19.01
N VAL A 379 -3.70 3.57 18.85
CA VAL A 379 -3.72 4.79 18.05
C VAL A 379 -2.83 4.57 16.83
N PHE A 380 -3.36 4.80 15.64
CA PHE A 380 -2.58 4.67 14.42
C PHE A 380 -2.01 6.02 14.02
N VAL A 381 -0.73 6.04 13.65
CA VAL A 381 -0.08 7.15 12.96
C VAL A 381 0.30 6.66 11.57
N PHE A 382 -0.19 7.36 10.55
CA PHE A 382 -0.01 7.04 9.16
C PHE A 382 0.99 7.97 8.50
N GLY A 383 1.62 7.50 7.43
CA GLY A 383 2.37 8.32 6.50
C GLY A 383 2.50 7.67 5.14
N ASP A 384 2.79 8.49 4.14
CA ASP A 384 3.25 8.06 2.83
C ASP A 384 4.67 8.58 2.61
N MET A 385 5.39 8.02 1.63
CA MET A 385 6.67 8.55 1.20
C MET A 385 6.51 9.16 -0.19
N ALA A 386 7.07 10.35 -0.39
CA ALA A 386 7.27 10.94 -1.72
C ALA A 386 8.65 11.58 -1.77
N GLY A 387 9.39 11.32 -2.84
CA GLY A 387 10.73 11.88 -3.00
C GLY A 387 11.57 11.10 -4.00
N ARG A 388 12.89 11.24 -3.93
CA ARG A 388 13.80 10.53 -4.86
C ARG A 388 13.85 9.02 -4.60
N LEU A 389 13.74 8.63 -3.33
CA LEU A 389 13.79 7.23 -2.91
C LEU A 389 12.43 6.55 -3.00
N ASP A 390 11.36 7.23 -2.57
CA ASP A 390 9.97 6.79 -2.76
C ASP A 390 9.73 5.30 -2.44
N SER A 391 10.35 4.86 -1.34
CA SER A 391 10.27 3.52 -0.79
C SER A 391 10.04 3.63 0.73
N PRO A 392 8.85 3.22 1.23
CA PRO A 392 8.49 3.30 2.65
C PRO A 392 9.56 2.72 3.58
N LEU A 393 10.28 1.68 3.15
CA LEU A 393 11.34 1.05 3.93
C LEU A 393 12.39 2.04 4.45
N TYR A 394 12.87 2.98 3.63
CA TYR A 394 13.91 3.92 4.04
C TYR A 394 13.38 4.93 5.06
N GLY A 395 12.15 5.41 4.85
CA GLY A 395 11.50 6.38 5.73
C GLY A 395 11.17 5.76 7.08
N MET A 396 10.69 4.53 7.09
CA MET A 396 10.46 3.75 8.30
C MET A 396 11.74 3.63 9.13
N PHE A 397 12.87 3.25 8.52
CA PHE A 397 14.13 3.10 9.24
C PHE A 397 14.71 4.44 9.72
N GLU A 398 14.50 5.53 8.98
CA GLU A 398 14.90 6.87 9.45
C GLU A 398 14.08 7.30 10.67
N ILE A 399 12.75 7.12 10.62
CA ILE A 399 11.87 7.42 11.76
C ILE A 399 12.20 6.51 12.95
N PHE A 400 12.39 5.21 12.72
CA PHE A 400 12.80 4.25 13.74
C PHE A 400 14.06 4.71 14.49
N ALA A 401 15.07 5.16 13.75
CA ALA A 401 16.32 5.65 14.34
C ALA A 401 16.13 6.95 15.13
N LYS A 402 15.27 7.86 14.67
CA LYS A 402 14.93 9.09 15.41
C LYS A 402 14.16 8.79 16.69
N LEU A 403 13.14 7.94 16.63
CA LEU A 403 12.33 7.53 17.79
C LEU A 403 13.14 6.80 18.84
N GLY A 404 14.14 6.00 18.44
CA GLY A 404 15.03 5.31 19.39
C GLY A 404 15.87 6.26 20.27
N ASN A 405 16.03 7.53 19.87
CA ASN A 405 16.80 8.53 20.61
C ASN A 405 15.92 9.52 21.39
N LEU A 406 14.59 9.45 21.26
CA LEU A 406 13.66 10.39 21.87
C LEU A 406 12.87 9.72 23.00
N PRO A 407 12.79 10.34 24.19
CA PRO A 407 11.88 9.88 25.22
C PRO A 407 10.44 10.22 24.80
N ILE A 408 9.63 9.19 24.57
CA ILE A 408 8.21 9.30 24.24
C ILE A 408 7.42 9.04 25.52
N ALA A 409 6.53 9.95 25.90
CA ALA A 409 5.82 9.90 27.17
C ALA A 409 6.73 9.74 28.43
N GLY A 410 7.99 10.18 28.34
CA GLY A 410 8.96 10.19 29.44
C GLY A 410 9.95 9.01 29.46
N GLU A 411 9.77 7.99 28.62
CA GLU A 411 10.64 6.81 28.54
C GLU A 411 10.98 6.48 27.08
N PRO A 412 12.07 5.73 26.81
CA PRO A 412 12.33 5.21 25.46
C PRO A 412 11.20 4.27 25.02
N ILE A 413 10.63 4.50 23.84
CA ILE A 413 9.55 3.66 23.31
C ILE A 413 10.09 2.32 22.79
N GLU A 414 9.53 1.20 23.24
CA GLU A 414 9.86 -0.10 22.69
C GLU A 414 9.23 -0.25 21.30
N GLN A 415 10.06 -0.59 20.30
CA GLN A 415 9.63 -0.68 18.90
C GLN A 415 9.63 -2.15 18.43
N PHE A 416 8.48 -2.59 17.93
CA PHE A 416 8.26 -3.93 17.39
C PHE A 416 8.07 -3.87 15.87
N PHE A 417 8.65 -4.83 15.15
CA PHE A 417 8.58 -4.85 13.68
C PHE A 417 7.51 -5.76 13.11
N VAL A 418 7.04 -6.77 13.86
CA VAL A 418 6.20 -7.85 13.30
C VAL A 418 5.13 -8.32 14.28
N ARG A 419 5.46 -8.35 15.58
CA ARG A 419 4.56 -8.79 16.66
C ARG A 419 4.00 -7.59 17.41
N GLN A 420 2.76 -7.72 17.85
CA GLN A 420 2.18 -6.77 18.79
C GLN A 420 2.88 -6.88 20.16
N PRO A 421 2.87 -5.81 20.96
CA PRO A 421 3.41 -5.86 22.31
C PRO A 421 2.62 -6.86 23.16
N ASP A 422 3.33 -7.76 23.86
CA ASP A 422 2.70 -8.73 24.77
C ASP A 422 2.13 -8.04 26.03
N ASN A 423 2.60 -6.83 26.34
CA ASN A 423 2.26 -6.08 27.54
C ASN A 423 1.70 -4.68 27.19
N PRO A 424 0.41 -4.39 27.46
CA PRO A 424 -0.18 -3.07 27.19
C PRO A 424 0.18 -2.01 28.25
N TYR A 425 0.86 -2.37 29.35
CA TYR A 425 1.12 -1.44 30.45
C TYR A 425 2.29 -0.49 30.21
N ALA A 426 3.06 -0.68 29.13
CA ALA A 426 4.12 0.23 28.70
C ALA A 426 3.80 0.82 27.32
N TYR A 427 4.20 2.08 27.10
CA TYR A 427 4.06 2.67 25.77
C TYR A 427 5.00 1.98 24.79
N SER A 428 4.44 1.49 23.71
CA SER A 428 5.15 0.72 22.70
C SER A 428 4.60 1.04 21.33
N LEU A 429 5.44 0.80 20.32
CA LEU A 429 5.12 1.07 18.93
C LEU A 429 5.32 -0.20 18.12
N LYS A 430 4.35 -0.57 17.29
CA LYS A 430 4.52 -1.59 16.26
C LYS A 430 4.52 -0.95 14.88
N TRP A 431 5.51 -1.31 14.07
CA TRP A 431 5.56 -0.97 12.66
C TRP A 431 4.66 -1.92 11.85
N ASP A 432 3.75 -1.36 11.07
CA ASP A 432 2.83 -2.06 10.17
C ASP A 432 2.84 -1.37 8.78
N GLY A 433 1.88 -1.68 7.91
CA GLY A 433 1.81 -1.16 6.54
C GLY A 433 2.56 -2.05 5.55
N GLU A 434 3.26 -1.46 4.57
CA GLU A 434 3.98 -2.24 3.55
C GLU A 434 5.13 -3.07 4.14
N TRP A 435 5.70 -2.64 5.26
CA TRP A 435 6.78 -3.35 5.94
C TRP A 435 6.40 -4.77 6.36
N GLN A 436 5.23 -4.95 7.00
CA GLN A 436 4.78 -6.24 7.49
C GLN A 436 4.69 -7.26 6.35
N ILE A 437 4.01 -6.86 5.26
CA ILE A 437 3.81 -7.68 4.07
C ILE A 437 5.15 -7.98 3.38
N THR A 438 6.02 -6.98 3.28
CA THR A 438 7.36 -7.14 2.72
C THR A 438 8.15 -8.18 3.52
N TYR A 439 8.20 -8.03 4.85
CA TYR A 439 8.92 -8.94 5.73
C TYR A 439 8.41 -10.37 5.61
N GLU A 440 7.09 -10.58 5.70
CA GLU A 440 6.47 -11.91 5.59
C GLU A 440 6.76 -12.56 4.23
N THR A 441 6.57 -11.81 3.13
CA THR A 441 6.79 -12.31 1.77
C THR A 441 8.26 -12.70 1.56
N PHE A 442 9.21 -11.84 1.93
CA PHE A 442 10.63 -12.12 1.76
C PHE A 442 11.13 -13.24 2.68
N ARG A 443 10.62 -13.33 3.91
CA ARG A 443 10.91 -14.44 4.82
C ARG A 443 10.47 -15.76 4.20
N ASP A 444 9.22 -15.84 3.75
CA ASP A 444 8.63 -17.09 3.26
C ASP A 444 9.24 -17.50 1.91
N MET A 445 9.44 -16.55 1.00
CA MET A 445 10.16 -16.79 -0.26
C MET A 445 11.63 -17.17 -0.01
N GLY A 446 12.30 -16.55 0.96
CA GLY A 446 13.68 -16.85 1.32
C GLY A 446 13.84 -18.28 1.83
N ILE A 447 12.93 -18.72 2.71
CA ILE A 447 12.89 -20.11 3.20
C ILE A 447 12.62 -21.08 2.04
N ALA A 448 11.61 -20.78 1.19
CA ALA A 448 11.29 -21.62 0.03
C ALA A 448 12.44 -21.70 -0.97
N TYR A 449 13.12 -20.58 -1.23
CA TYR A 449 14.32 -20.52 -2.07
C TYR A 449 15.46 -21.35 -1.49
N GLY A 450 15.68 -21.29 -0.17
CA GLY A 450 16.66 -22.13 0.53
C GLY A 450 16.40 -23.63 0.32
N VAL A 451 15.14 -24.06 0.48
CA VAL A 451 14.73 -25.44 0.20
C VAL A 451 14.94 -25.80 -1.28
N GLY A 452 14.58 -24.90 -2.20
CA GLY A 452 14.78 -25.06 -3.64
C GLY A 452 16.25 -25.22 -4.02
N MET A 453 17.14 -24.40 -3.46
CA MET A 453 18.59 -24.52 -3.68
C MET A 453 19.13 -25.87 -3.21
N ILE A 454 18.70 -26.35 -2.04
CA ILE A 454 19.09 -27.68 -1.54
C ILE A 454 18.61 -28.77 -2.51
N LEU A 455 17.39 -28.67 -3.01
CA LEU A 455 16.84 -29.65 -3.96
C LEU A 455 17.58 -29.64 -5.30
N ILE A 456 17.88 -28.46 -5.84
CA ILE A 456 18.69 -28.31 -7.06
C ILE A 456 20.08 -28.90 -6.84
N TYR A 457 20.74 -28.57 -5.72
CA TYR A 457 22.04 -29.13 -5.36
C TYR A 457 21.99 -30.67 -5.36
N LEU A 458 21.01 -31.28 -4.69
CA LEU A 458 20.85 -32.74 -4.67
C LEU A 458 20.60 -33.35 -6.05
N LEU A 459 19.82 -32.68 -6.91
CA LEU A 459 19.54 -33.14 -8.27
C LEU A 459 20.80 -33.11 -9.15
N VAL A 460 21.61 -32.05 -9.03
CA VAL A 460 22.89 -31.92 -9.74
C VAL A 460 23.93 -32.91 -9.19
N VAL A 461 23.98 -33.13 -7.86
CA VAL A 461 24.79 -34.20 -7.26
C VAL A 461 24.40 -35.56 -7.85
N ALA A 462 23.11 -35.86 -7.97
CA ALA A 462 22.63 -37.12 -8.54
C ALA A 462 23.03 -37.28 -10.03
N GLN A 463 22.96 -36.20 -10.81
CA GLN A 463 23.33 -36.20 -12.23
C GLN A 463 24.84 -36.37 -12.46
N PHE A 464 25.68 -35.63 -11.72
CA PHE A 464 27.13 -35.60 -11.94
C PHE A 464 27.93 -36.53 -11.01
N ARG A 465 27.28 -37.12 -9.99
CA ARG A 465 27.90 -37.96 -8.94
C ARG A 465 29.10 -37.27 -8.27
N SER A 466 29.05 -35.95 -8.13
CA SER A 466 30.09 -35.12 -7.54
C SER A 466 29.47 -34.07 -6.62
N TYR A 467 30.08 -33.86 -5.47
CA TYR A 467 29.68 -32.83 -4.51
C TYR A 467 30.27 -31.45 -4.85
N LEU A 468 31.37 -31.39 -5.63
CA LEU A 468 32.06 -30.15 -5.98
C LEU A 468 31.45 -29.45 -7.19
N VAL A 469 31.04 -30.20 -8.21
CA VAL A 469 30.47 -29.63 -9.45
C VAL A 469 29.22 -28.79 -9.17
N PRO A 470 28.24 -29.26 -8.36
CA PRO A 470 27.05 -28.47 -8.02
C PRO A 470 27.30 -27.20 -7.22
N LEU A 471 28.43 -27.10 -6.51
CA LEU A 471 28.77 -25.89 -5.74
C LEU A 471 29.37 -24.79 -6.65
N ILE A 472 29.95 -25.19 -7.78
CA ILE A 472 30.52 -24.28 -8.79
C ILE A 472 29.42 -23.71 -9.68
N ILE A 473 28.39 -24.51 -9.96
CA ILE A 473 27.16 -24.09 -10.64
C ILE A 473 26.35 -23.21 -9.70
#